data_AF-A0A5N6F508-F1
#
_entry.id   AF-A0A5N6F508-F1
#
_cell.length_a   1.000
_cell.length_b   1.000
_cell.length_c   1.000
_cell.angle_alpha   90.00
_cell.angle_beta   90.00
_cell.angle_gamma   90.00
#
_symmetry.space_group_name_H-M   'P 1'
#
loop_
_entity.id
_entity.type
_entity.pdbx_description
1 polymer ?
#
loop_
_entity_poly.entity_id
_entity_poly.type
_entity_poly.pdbx_seq_one_letter_code
_entity_poly.pdbx_strand_id
1 'polypeptide(L)'
;MSFINLLIILVIACLTSTTAGLCSSGKVTTRKEWRELDETERIEYINAIYCLRERPSYLPNEEFPGVRDRLDDFVATHINYTTRIHQNGLLLPWHRHFIFIWETTLREECGYTGSLPYWNWVLDAYTLFDSPTLNGNPISLSGNGAFKADEVPSCNSQNTECLPRGTGDGCVKSGPFANFQVHLAPINASLAQPYSRPPSYAFDYKPHCLTRSLNPFIMAVFNNDTVGDRLLQAKNITEFLRVMEPSGFDDMGAHGGGHHSIGGDMQNLFISPQDPMFMLHHAMIDRIWGIWQQQDPPNRRNALNGTTIIYDPPDAPLVTLDTVMEFGVLDSTRKVGEVMHPMDYEYCYGYT
;
A
#
# COMPACT_ATOMS: atom_id res chain seq x y z
N MET A 1 57.45 26.11 -10.41
CA MET A 1 56.30 26.77 -9.75
C MET A 1 55.04 26.25 -10.42
N SER A 2 54.15 25.68 -9.61
CA SER A 2 53.02 24.84 -10.00
C SER A 2 51.96 25.64 -10.76
N PHE A 3 51.56 25.17 -11.96
CA PHE A 3 50.35 25.63 -12.65
C PHE A 3 49.25 24.60 -12.38
N ILE A 4 48.28 24.98 -11.55
CA ILE A 4 47.06 24.19 -11.32
C ILE A 4 46.15 24.43 -12.53
N ASN A 5 45.97 23.39 -13.34
CA ASN A 5 44.92 23.34 -14.36
C ASN A 5 43.56 23.21 -13.67
N LEU A 6 42.77 24.29 -13.70
CA LEU A 6 41.37 24.26 -13.29
C LEU A 6 40.54 23.72 -14.46
N LEU A 7 40.19 22.43 -14.42
CA LEU A 7 39.23 21.85 -15.36
C LEU A 7 37.83 22.33 -14.95
N ILE A 8 37.26 23.27 -15.70
CA ILE A 8 35.85 23.65 -15.57
C ILE A 8 35.03 22.56 -16.26
N ILE A 9 34.47 21.65 -15.48
CA ILE A 9 33.45 20.71 -15.96
C ILE A 9 32.14 21.50 -16.07
N LEU A 10 31.79 21.87 -17.30
CA LEU A 10 30.45 22.39 -17.62
C LEU A 10 29.46 21.24 -17.42
N VAL A 11 28.76 21.21 -16.28
CA VAL A 11 27.57 20.37 -16.13
C VAL A 11 26.47 21.03 -16.94
N ILE A 12 26.27 20.54 -18.17
CA ILE A 12 25.07 20.87 -18.95
C ILE A 12 23.92 20.14 -18.25
N ALA A 13 23.20 20.85 -17.37
CA ALA A 13 21.91 20.41 -16.88
C ALA A 13 20.96 20.40 -18.08
N CYS A 14 20.77 19.22 -18.68
CA CYS A 14 19.74 18.99 -19.67
C CYS A 14 18.41 19.00 -18.91
N LEU A 15 17.81 20.18 -18.76
CA LEU A 15 16.42 20.31 -18.34
C LEU A 15 15.56 19.82 -19.50
N THR A 16 15.35 18.51 -19.58
CA THR A 16 14.26 17.97 -20.38
C THR A 16 12.97 18.42 -19.69
N SER A 17 12.31 19.44 -20.22
CA SER A 17 10.92 19.71 -19.87
C SER A 17 10.12 18.51 -20.39
N THR A 18 9.81 17.57 -19.49
CA THR A 18 8.81 16.55 -19.75
C THR A 18 7.47 17.28 -19.87
N THR A 19 7.05 17.57 -21.10
CA THR A 19 5.65 17.89 -21.35
C THR A 19 4.86 16.70 -20.83
N ALA A 20 4.04 16.89 -19.79
CA ALA A 20 3.14 15.86 -19.26
C ALA A 20 2.38 15.25 -20.44
N GLY A 21 2.75 14.04 -20.83
CA GLY A 21 2.14 13.36 -21.96
C GLY A 21 0.73 12.99 -21.56
N LEU A 22 -0.28 13.55 -22.22
CA LEU A 22 -1.66 13.13 -21.99
C LEU A 22 -1.80 11.63 -22.32
N CYS A 23 -2.39 10.86 -21.40
CA CYS A 23 -2.72 9.45 -21.62
C CYS A 23 -3.58 9.32 -22.89
N SER A 24 -3.05 8.59 -23.89
CA SER A 24 -3.76 8.30 -25.13
C SER A 24 -4.63 7.07 -24.98
N SER A 25 -5.83 7.05 -25.56
CA SER A 25 -6.79 5.93 -25.46
C SER A 25 -6.24 4.54 -25.81
N GLY A 26 -5.23 4.45 -26.68
CA GLY A 26 -4.56 3.19 -27.03
C GLY A 26 -3.50 2.69 -26.04
N LYS A 27 -3.25 3.41 -24.94
CA LYS A 27 -2.27 3.05 -23.89
C LYS A 27 -2.91 2.77 -22.53
N VAL A 28 -4.22 2.90 -22.42
CA VAL A 28 -4.93 2.74 -21.15
C VAL A 28 -4.86 1.27 -20.73
N THR A 29 -4.25 1.02 -19.58
CA THR A 29 -4.31 -0.29 -18.92
C THR A 29 -5.53 -0.34 -18.00
N THR A 30 -6.04 -1.54 -17.73
CA THR A 30 -7.21 -1.70 -16.87
C THR A 30 -6.85 -2.59 -15.69
N ARG A 31 -6.91 -2.00 -14.49
CA ARG A 31 -6.82 -2.73 -13.22
C ARG A 31 -8.15 -3.43 -12.99
N LYS A 32 -8.13 -4.76 -12.99
CA LYS A 32 -9.32 -5.61 -12.89
C LYS A 32 -9.55 -6.10 -11.46
N GLU A 33 -10.79 -6.43 -11.12
CA GLU A 33 -11.08 -7.12 -9.86
C GLU A 33 -10.51 -8.54 -9.94
N TRP A 34 -9.98 -9.09 -8.85
CA TRP A 34 -9.35 -10.41 -8.83
C TRP A 34 -10.19 -11.54 -9.48
N ARG A 35 -11.52 -11.50 -9.34
CA ARG A 35 -12.47 -12.48 -9.90
C ARG A 35 -12.63 -12.37 -11.41
N GLU A 36 -12.31 -11.22 -11.99
CA GLU A 36 -12.33 -10.99 -13.43
C GLU A 36 -11.08 -11.52 -14.12
N LEU A 37 -9.99 -11.75 -13.36
CA LEU A 37 -8.80 -12.40 -13.88
C LEU A 37 -9.08 -13.88 -14.11
N ASP A 38 -8.66 -14.38 -15.27
CA ASP A 38 -8.61 -15.81 -15.53
C ASP A 38 -7.46 -16.50 -14.76
N GLU A 39 -7.41 -17.83 -14.85
CA GLU A 39 -6.41 -18.64 -14.16
C GLU A 39 -4.98 -18.27 -14.56
N THR A 40 -4.74 -17.97 -15.84
CA THR A 40 -3.41 -17.62 -16.36
C THR A 40 -2.99 -16.26 -15.84
N GLU A 41 -3.88 -15.27 -15.87
CA GLU A 41 -3.62 -13.91 -15.36
C GLU A 41 -3.27 -13.92 -13.86
N ARG A 42 -3.97 -14.75 -13.05
CA ARG A 42 -3.66 -14.90 -11.62
C ARG A 42 -2.30 -15.54 -11.39
N ILE A 43 -1.99 -16.62 -12.11
CA ILE A 43 -0.69 -17.29 -12.02
C ILE A 43 0.44 -16.34 -12.42
N GLU A 44 0.24 -15.57 -13.49
CA GLU A 44 1.24 -14.61 -13.98
C GLU A 44 1.55 -13.54 -12.93
N TYR A 45 0.53 -12.97 -12.29
CA TYR A 45 0.72 -11.99 -11.20
C TYR A 45 1.46 -12.60 -10.01
N ILE A 46 1.08 -13.81 -9.58
CA ILE A 46 1.73 -14.52 -8.47
C ILE A 46 3.20 -14.80 -8.77
N ASN A 47 3.51 -15.25 -9.99
CA ASN A 47 4.89 -15.48 -10.43
C ASN A 47 5.71 -14.18 -10.49
N ALA A 48 5.10 -13.06 -10.88
CA ALA A 48 5.77 -11.77 -10.89
C ALA A 48 6.19 -11.32 -9.48
N ILE A 49 5.37 -11.60 -8.46
CA ILE A 49 5.73 -11.33 -7.05
C ILE A 49 6.91 -12.20 -6.62
N TYR A 50 6.90 -13.49 -6.96
CA TYR A 50 8.03 -14.38 -6.68
C TYR A 50 9.30 -13.95 -7.40
N CYS A 51 9.20 -13.44 -8.62
CA CYS A 51 10.34 -12.87 -9.32
C CYS A 51 10.99 -11.73 -8.54
N LEU A 52 10.24 -10.85 -7.87
CA LEU A 52 10.83 -9.80 -7.02
C LEU A 52 11.68 -10.36 -5.86
N ARG A 53 11.35 -11.55 -5.34
CA ARG A 53 12.16 -12.26 -4.33
C ARG A 53 13.48 -12.79 -4.89
N GLU A 54 13.59 -12.94 -6.22
CA GLU A 54 14.80 -13.40 -6.91
C GLU A 54 15.68 -12.25 -7.41
N ARG A 55 15.18 -11.02 -7.36
CA ARG A 55 15.92 -9.82 -7.79
C ARG A 55 16.72 -9.22 -6.63
N PRO A 56 17.95 -8.76 -6.87
CA PRO A 56 18.77 -8.14 -5.82
C PRO A 56 18.16 -6.80 -5.38
N SER A 57 18.15 -6.54 -4.07
CA SER A 57 17.79 -5.24 -3.52
C SER A 57 18.69 -4.10 -4.03
N TYR A 58 18.15 -2.89 -4.12
CA TYR A 58 18.88 -1.65 -4.41
C TYR A 58 19.32 -0.90 -3.14
N LEU A 59 18.81 -1.29 -1.97
CA LEU A 59 19.18 -0.67 -0.70
C LEU A 59 20.56 -1.16 -0.22
N PRO A 60 21.36 -0.28 0.41
CA PRO A 60 22.63 -0.68 0.99
C PRO A 60 22.41 -1.55 2.23
N ASN A 61 22.98 -2.76 2.24
CA ASN A 61 22.85 -3.72 3.33
C ASN A 61 23.38 -3.19 4.68
N GLU A 62 24.31 -2.23 4.68
CA GLU A 62 24.83 -1.63 5.91
C GLU A 62 23.77 -0.82 6.67
N GLU A 63 22.86 -0.19 5.94
CA GLU A 63 21.75 0.61 6.51
C GLU A 63 20.48 -0.25 6.68
N PHE A 64 20.31 -1.26 5.83
CA PHE A 64 19.12 -2.12 5.78
C PHE A 64 19.50 -3.60 5.91
N PRO A 65 20.05 -4.06 7.05
CA PRO A 65 20.66 -5.37 7.20
C PRO A 65 19.71 -6.57 7.04
N GLY A 66 18.40 -6.34 7.09
CA GLY A 66 17.33 -7.32 6.91
C GLY A 66 16.74 -7.39 5.50
N VAL A 67 17.02 -6.39 4.65
CA VAL A 67 16.56 -6.38 3.26
C VAL A 67 17.36 -7.40 2.44
N ARG A 68 16.68 -8.22 1.63
CA ARG A 68 17.33 -9.27 0.83
C ARG A 68 17.09 -9.12 -0.66
N ASP A 69 15.94 -8.59 -1.04
CA ASP A 69 15.45 -8.65 -2.41
C ASP A 69 14.68 -7.38 -2.80
N ARG A 70 14.27 -7.30 -4.05
CA ARG A 70 13.52 -6.12 -4.56
C ARG A 70 12.17 -5.93 -3.88
N LEU A 71 11.53 -7.00 -3.41
CA LEU A 71 10.27 -6.85 -2.67
C LEU A 71 10.52 -6.17 -1.32
N ASP A 72 11.59 -6.55 -0.62
CA ASP A 72 11.96 -5.91 0.63
C ASP A 72 12.30 -4.42 0.46
N ASP A 73 12.73 -3.95 -0.72
CA ASP A 73 12.90 -2.52 -0.98
C ASP A 73 11.58 -1.75 -0.86
N PHE A 74 10.47 -2.36 -1.29
CA PHE A 74 9.13 -1.78 -1.11
C PHE A 74 8.73 -1.75 0.36
N VAL A 75 9.00 -2.84 1.09
CA VAL A 75 8.70 -2.94 2.52
C VAL A 75 9.51 -1.92 3.31
N ALA A 76 10.83 -1.85 3.09
CA ALA A 76 11.71 -0.93 3.78
C ALA A 76 11.37 0.53 3.48
N THR A 77 11.00 0.85 2.23
CA THR A 77 10.52 2.18 1.87
C THR A 77 9.25 2.54 2.63
N HIS A 78 8.28 1.63 2.67
CA HIS A 78 7.04 1.85 3.42
C HIS A 78 7.31 2.07 4.92
N ILE A 79 8.12 1.23 5.56
CA ILE A 79 8.57 1.41 6.95
C ILE A 79 9.16 2.81 7.15
N ASN A 80 10.05 3.25 6.26
CA ASN A 80 10.78 4.50 6.39
C ASN A 80 9.85 5.73 6.32
N TYR A 81 8.75 5.64 5.58
CA TYR A 81 7.80 6.73 5.39
C TYR A 81 6.50 6.58 6.18
N THR A 82 6.27 5.49 6.93
CA THR A 82 5.01 5.19 7.64
C THR A 82 4.42 6.41 8.37
N THR A 83 5.21 7.18 9.13
CA THR A 83 4.73 8.34 9.92
C THR A 83 4.44 9.59 9.09
N ARG A 84 4.62 9.51 7.76
CA ARG A 84 4.40 10.58 6.79
C ARG A 84 3.40 10.21 5.69
N ILE A 85 2.85 9.00 5.70
CA ILE A 85 1.99 8.50 4.61
C ILE A 85 0.68 7.89 5.13
N HIS A 86 0.42 7.94 6.44
CA HIS A 86 -0.79 7.41 7.07
C HIS A 86 -1.42 8.45 7.98
N GLN A 87 -2.73 8.36 8.14
CA GLN A 87 -3.59 9.17 9.01
C GLN A 87 -3.30 10.66 8.85
N ASN A 88 -3.13 11.07 7.60
CA ASN A 88 -2.68 12.39 7.18
C ASN A 88 -3.12 12.68 5.74
N GLY A 89 -2.72 13.84 5.20
CA GLY A 89 -3.14 14.26 3.86
C GLY A 89 -2.43 13.58 2.69
N LEU A 90 -1.43 12.72 2.95
CA LEU A 90 -0.63 12.03 1.94
C LEU A 90 -1.03 10.58 1.70
N LEU A 91 -1.91 9.98 2.52
CA LEU A 91 -2.36 8.59 2.37
C LEU A 91 -2.70 8.23 0.92
N LEU A 92 -3.71 8.90 0.36
CA LEU A 92 -4.23 8.57 -0.97
C LEU A 92 -3.22 8.83 -2.09
N PRO A 93 -2.62 10.04 -2.22
CA PRO A 93 -1.68 10.30 -3.31
C PRO A 93 -0.40 9.46 -3.22
N TRP A 94 0.16 9.27 -2.02
CA TRP A 94 1.39 8.50 -1.86
C TRP A 94 1.18 7.03 -2.22
N HIS A 95 0.09 6.42 -1.72
CA HIS A 95 -0.19 5.01 -2.01
C HIS A 95 -0.61 4.76 -3.45
N ARG A 96 -1.29 5.70 -4.13
CA ARG A 96 -1.53 5.62 -5.57
C ARG A 96 -0.22 5.49 -6.35
N HIS A 97 0.76 6.34 -6.05
CA HIS A 97 2.06 6.26 -6.71
C HIS A 97 2.82 4.99 -6.32
N PHE A 98 2.79 4.61 -5.05
CA PHE A 98 3.45 3.41 -4.56
C PHE A 98 2.99 2.13 -5.29
N ILE A 99 1.68 1.94 -5.46
CA ILE A 99 1.15 0.79 -6.21
C ILE A 99 1.40 0.90 -7.73
N PHE A 100 1.55 2.12 -8.26
CA PHE A 100 1.96 2.33 -9.65
C PHE A 100 3.44 1.95 -9.86
N ILE A 101 4.32 2.31 -8.93
CA ILE A 101 5.72 1.88 -8.96
C ILE A 101 5.78 0.36 -8.90
N TRP A 102 5.02 -0.28 -7.99
CA TRP A 102 4.93 -1.74 -7.90
C TRP A 102 4.52 -2.37 -9.22
N GLU A 103 3.42 -1.91 -9.82
CA GLU A 103 2.95 -2.38 -11.12
C GLU A 103 4.02 -2.25 -12.21
N THR A 104 4.69 -1.10 -12.25
CA THR A 104 5.76 -0.81 -13.22
C THR A 104 6.95 -1.72 -13.01
N THR A 105 7.41 -1.91 -11.77
CA THR A 105 8.49 -2.85 -11.41
C THR A 105 8.15 -4.28 -11.82
N LEU A 106 6.93 -4.76 -11.57
CA LEU A 106 6.52 -6.10 -12.03
C LEU A 106 6.61 -6.23 -13.55
N ARG A 107 6.19 -5.21 -14.30
CA ARG A 107 6.24 -5.22 -15.77
C ARG A 107 7.67 -5.16 -16.29
N GLU A 108 8.48 -4.26 -15.77
CA GLU A 108 9.81 -3.94 -16.29
C GLU A 108 10.90 -4.90 -15.80
N GLU A 109 10.86 -5.31 -14.53
CA GLU A 109 11.88 -6.18 -13.92
C GLU A 109 11.48 -7.66 -13.94
N CYS A 110 10.19 -7.97 -14.04
CA CYS A 110 9.67 -9.34 -13.94
C CYS A 110 8.84 -9.81 -15.15
N GLY A 111 8.69 -8.97 -16.17
CA GLY A 111 8.00 -9.35 -17.42
C GLY A 111 6.50 -9.57 -17.26
N TYR A 112 5.89 -9.05 -16.20
CA TYR A 112 4.43 -9.07 -16.02
C TYR A 112 3.77 -8.29 -17.15
N THR A 113 2.77 -8.87 -17.81
CA THR A 113 2.08 -8.24 -18.94
C THR A 113 0.72 -7.67 -18.56
N GLY A 114 0.11 -8.20 -17.49
CA GLY A 114 -1.15 -7.75 -16.92
C GLY A 114 -1.05 -6.39 -16.22
N SER A 115 -2.16 -5.97 -15.61
CA SER A 115 -2.24 -4.74 -14.81
C SER A 115 -2.55 -5.08 -13.36
N LEU A 116 -2.18 -4.21 -12.43
CA LEU A 116 -2.35 -4.48 -10.99
C LEU A 116 -3.81 -4.85 -10.68
N PRO A 117 -4.10 -6.07 -10.19
CA PRO A 117 -5.45 -6.42 -9.77
C PRO A 117 -5.83 -5.68 -8.48
N TYR A 118 -7.13 -5.59 -8.20
CA TYR A 118 -7.64 -5.10 -6.92
C TYR A 118 -8.53 -6.13 -6.23
N TRP A 119 -8.60 -6.02 -4.90
CA TRP A 119 -9.46 -6.85 -4.06
C TRP A 119 -10.69 -6.07 -3.61
N ASN A 120 -11.85 -6.41 -4.16
CA ASN A 120 -13.09 -5.75 -3.78
C ASN A 120 -13.66 -6.33 -2.48
N TRP A 121 -13.29 -5.77 -1.34
CA TRP A 121 -13.73 -6.24 -0.02
C TRP A 121 -15.24 -6.27 0.17
N VAL A 122 -15.98 -5.39 -0.51
CA VAL A 122 -17.44 -5.32 -0.38
C VAL A 122 -18.08 -6.65 -0.80
N LEU A 123 -17.48 -7.36 -1.77
CA LEU A 123 -17.93 -8.68 -2.21
C LEU A 123 -17.60 -9.80 -1.21
N ASP A 124 -16.63 -9.56 -0.32
CA ASP A 124 -16.11 -10.51 0.66
C ASP A 124 -16.53 -10.19 2.10
N ALA A 125 -17.29 -9.10 2.30
CA ALA A 125 -17.71 -8.56 3.59
C ALA A 125 -18.27 -9.64 4.54
N TYR A 126 -18.99 -10.62 3.98
CA TYR A 126 -19.68 -11.68 4.73
C TYR A 126 -19.22 -13.10 4.34
N THR A 127 -18.24 -13.23 3.43
CA THR A 127 -17.79 -14.50 2.85
C THR A 127 -16.26 -14.56 2.72
N LEU A 128 -15.55 -13.93 3.66
CA LEU A 128 -14.08 -13.76 3.60
C LEU A 128 -13.31 -15.05 3.32
N PHE A 129 -13.71 -16.18 3.89
CA PHE A 129 -13.04 -17.48 3.68
C PHE A 129 -13.26 -18.06 2.29
N ASP A 130 -14.36 -17.70 1.63
CA ASP A 130 -14.71 -18.16 0.29
C ASP A 130 -14.16 -17.23 -0.81
N SER A 131 -13.58 -16.09 -0.41
CA SER A 131 -12.96 -15.13 -1.33
C SER A 131 -11.98 -15.84 -2.27
N PRO A 132 -12.14 -15.72 -3.61
CA PRO A 132 -11.18 -16.28 -4.57
C PRO A 132 -9.76 -15.72 -4.42
N THR A 133 -9.60 -14.60 -3.72
CA THR A 133 -8.30 -14.01 -3.39
C THR A 133 -7.66 -14.66 -2.16
N LEU A 134 -8.46 -15.21 -1.23
CA LEU A 134 -8.03 -15.64 0.12
C LEU A 134 -8.43 -17.07 0.52
N ASN A 135 -9.02 -17.86 -0.38
CA ASN A 135 -9.46 -19.22 -0.06
C ASN A 135 -8.31 -20.25 0.01
N GLY A 136 -7.07 -19.85 -0.27
CA GLY A 136 -5.89 -20.72 -0.18
C GLY A 136 -5.77 -21.76 -1.29
N ASN A 137 -6.50 -21.62 -2.39
CA ASN A 137 -6.31 -22.44 -3.59
C ASN A 137 -5.01 -22.05 -4.36
N PRO A 138 -4.58 -22.83 -5.37
CA PRO A 138 -3.33 -22.58 -6.11
C PRO A 138 -3.25 -21.27 -6.91
N ILE A 139 -4.37 -20.55 -7.06
CA ILE A 139 -4.47 -19.28 -7.79
C ILE A 139 -5.11 -18.19 -6.94
N SER A 140 -4.95 -18.29 -5.63
CA SER A 140 -5.28 -17.26 -4.65
C SER A 140 -3.99 -16.58 -4.20
N LEU A 141 -4.08 -15.47 -3.49
CA LEU A 141 -2.93 -14.93 -2.76
C LEU A 141 -2.77 -15.65 -1.43
N SER A 142 -2.89 -16.99 -1.44
CA SER A 142 -2.94 -17.86 -0.27
C SER A 142 -4.13 -17.61 0.67
N GLY A 143 -4.26 -18.44 1.72
CA GLY A 143 -5.38 -18.35 2.65
C GLY A 143 -4.99 -18.03 4.08
N ASN A 144 -5.80 -18.54 5.02
CA ASN A 144 -5.63 -18.27 6.44
C ASN A 144 -4.36 -18.92 7.04
N GLY A 145 -3.87 -18.33 8.13
CA GLY A 145 -2.81 -18.89 8.94
C GLY A 145 -3.22 -20.11 9.76
N ALA A 146 -2.23 -20.81 10.30
CA ALA A 146 -2.42 -21.78 11.35
C ALA A 146 -3.00 -21.10 12.60
N PHE A 147 -3.90 -21.79 13.30
CA PHE A 147 -4.51 -21.24 14.51
C PHE A 147 -3.47 -21.12 15.63
N LYS A 148 -3.42 -19.97 16.29
CA LYS A 148 -2.69 -19.74 17.53
C LYS A 148 -3.62 -19.32 18.66
N ALA A 149 -3.56 -20.00 19.79
CA ALA A 149 -4.48 -19.72 20.91
C ALA A 149 -4.19 -18.38 21.60
N ASP A 150 -2.98 -17.86 21.49
CA ASP A 150 -2.43 -16.69 22.16
C ASP A 150 -2.47 -15.38 21.34
N GLU A 151 -3.14 -15.38 20.18
CA GLU A 151 -3.40 -14.16 19.41
C GLU A 151 -4.07 -13.09 20.29
N VAL A 152 -3.46 -11.90 20.33
CA VAL A 152 -3.98 -10.75 21.06
C VAL A 152 -5.00 -10.02 20.19
N PRO A 153 -6.24 -9.79 20.67
CA PRO A 153 -7.23 -9.02 19.91
C PRO A 153 -6.80 -7.57 19.69
N SER A 154 -7.30 -6.95 18.62
CA SER A 154 -7.10 -5.52 18.38
C SER A 154 -8.00 -4.70 19.30
N CYS A 155 -7.41 -3.81 20.08
CA CYS A 155 -8.12 -2.99 21.07
C CYS A 155 -7.83 -1.50 20.88
N ASN A 156 -8.72 -0.65 21.39
CA ASN A 156 -8.50 0.79 21.47
C ASN A 156 -7.32 1.12 22.39
N SER A 157 -6.88 2.39 22.39
CA SER A 157 -5.68 2.82 23.14
C SER A 157 -5.77 2.60 24.66
N GLN A 158 -6.98 2.54 25.22
CA GLN A 158 -7.25 2.27 26.63
C GLN A 158 -7.38 0.77 26.95
N ASN A 159 -7.34 -0.09 25.94
CA ASN A 159 -7.53 -1.54 26.04
C ASN A 159 -8.86 -1.94 26.71
N THR A 160 -9.90 -1.11 26.56
CA THR A 160 -11.23 -1.31 27.13
C THR A 160 -12.23 -1.85 26.12
N GLU A 161 -12.02 -1.55 24.83
CA GLU A 161 -12.87 -1.98 23.73
C GLU A 161 -12.00 -2.73 22.72
N CYS A 162 -12.32 -4.01 22.52
CA CYS A 162 -11.55 -4.90 21.67
C CYS A 162 -12.45 -5.51 20.61
N LEU A 163 -11.96 -5.53 19.37
CA LEU A 163 -12.54 -6.30 18.29
C LEU A 163 -12.22 -7.79 18.52
N PRO A 164 -13.09 -8.73 18.12
CA PRO A 164 -12.79 -10.16 18.16
C PRO A 164 -11.47 -10.46 17.45
N ARG A 165 -10.69 -11.39 18.00
CA ARG A 165 -9.51 -11.94 17.31
C ARG A 165 -9.89 -12.61 16.00
N GLY A 166 -8.92 -12.76 15.10
CA GLY A 166 -9.08 -13.59 13.92
C GLY A 166 -9.04 -15.08 14.24
N THR A 167 -8.90 -15.87 13.19
CA THR A 167 -9.00 -17.34 13.23
C THR A 167 -7.68 -18.06 12.93
N GLY A 168 -6.56 -17.32 12.85
CA GLY A 168 -5.24 -17.80 12.46
C GLY A 168 -4.15 -17.32 13.42
N ASP A 169 -3.27 -16.44 12.91
CA ASP A 169 -2.08 -15.80 13.51
C ASP A 169 -0.76 -16.61 13.41
N GLY A 170 -0.84 -17.84 12.93
CA GLY A 170 0.31 -18.63 12.48
C GLY A 170 0.64 -18.46 11.00
N CYS A 171 1.62 -19.25 10.54
CA CYS A 171 2.00 -19.32 9.13
C CYS A 171 0.79 -19.64 8.25
N VAL A 172 0.68 -18.98 7.10
CA VAL A 172 -0.26 -19.31 6.03
C VAL A 172 -0.18 -20.82 5.72
N LYS A 173 -1.35 -21.48 5.69
CA LYS A 173 -1.42 -22.96 5.57
C LYS A 173 -1.36 -23.49 4.14
N SER A 174 -1.87 -22.73 3.18
CA SER A 174 -2.09 -23.21 1.82
C SER A 174 -2.07 -22.10 0.78
N GLY A 175 -1.98 -22.50 -0.48
CA GLY A 175 -1.84 -21.62 -1.63
C GLY A 175 -0.38 -21.25 -1.93
N PRO A 176 -0.16 -20.43 -2.96
CA PRO A 176 1.16 -20.15 -3.49
C PRO A 176 2.14 -19.52 -2.51
N PHE A 177 1.66 -18.82 -1.47
CA PHE A 177 2.49 -18.13 -0.49
C PHE A 177 2.63 -18.87 0.85
N ALA A 178 2.24 -20.16 0.94
CA ALA A 178 2.38 -20.95 2.17
C ALA A 178 3.85 -21.14 2.62
N ASN A 179 4.78 -21.19 1.67
CA ASN A 179 6.22 -21.26 1.93
C ASN A 179 6.93 -19.92 1.67
N PHE A 180 6.17 -18.82 1.57
CA PHE A 180 6.72 -17.50 1.34
C PHE A 180 7.39 -16.99 2.62
N GLN A 181 8.69 -16.74 2.54
CA GLN A 181 9.45 -16.14 3.63
C GLN A 181 9.38 -14.62 3.52
N VAL A 182 9.11 -13.96 4.65
CA VAL A 182 9.19 -12.52 4.83
C VAL A 182 10.38 -12.22 5.76
N HIS A 183 11.06 -11.09 5.59
CA HIS A 183 12.40 -10.89 6.16
C HIS A 183 12.47 -9.89 7.32
N LEU A 184 11.51 -8.98 7.43
CA LEU A 184 11.51 -7.89 8.40
C LEU A 184 10.51 -8.15 9.53
N ALA A 185 10.91 -7.88 10.76
CA ALA A 185 10.11 -8.16 11.94
C ALA A 185 8.94 -7.17 12.11
N PRO A 186 7.81 -7.61 12.71
CA PRO A 186 6.75 -6.70 13.12
C PRO A 186 7.27 -5.57 14.02
N ILE A 187 6.88 -4.34 13.70
CA ILE A 187 7.20 -3.14 14.48
C ILE A 187 5.98 -2.76 15.31
N ASN A 188 6.19 -2.42 16.58
CA ASN A 188 5.10 -2.03 17.46
C ASN A 188 4.43 -0.74 16.94
N ALA A 189 3.13 -0.82 16.62
CA ALA A 189 2.35 0.30 16.08
C ALA A 189 2.37 1.55 16.99
N SER A 190 2.53 1.38 18.32
CA SER A 190 2.64 2.50 19.26
C SER A 190 3.86 3.40 19.00
N LEU A 191 4.86 2.94 18.24
CA LEU A 191 6.03 3.73 17.83
C LEU A 191 5.73 4.68 16.66
N ALA A 192 4.61 4.50 15.95
CA ALA A 192 4.15 5.44 14.95
C ALA A 192 3.58 6.67 15.65
N GLN A 193 4.46 7.63 15.96
CA GLN A 193 4.11 8.88 16.63
C GLN A 193 4.48 10.05 15.73
N PRO A 194 3.85 11.22 15.90
CA PRO A 194 4.20 12.40 15.13
C PRO A 194 5.71 12.68 15.24
N TYR A 195 6.35 12.91 14.08
CA TYR A 195 7.79 13.17 13.96
C TYR A 195 8.73 12.04 14.40
N SER A 196 8.21 10.86 14.77
CA SER A 196 9.07 9.71 15.08
C SER A 196 9.70 9.16 13.81
N ARG A 197 10.89 8.57 13.99
CA ARG A 197 11.58 7.78 12.98
C ARG A 197 11.39 6.29 13.30
N PRO A 198 11.48 5.40 12.31
CA PRO A 198 11.54 3.97 12.59
C PRO A 198 12.63 3.65 13.62
N PRO A 199 12.38 2.69 14.53
CA PRO A 199 13.40 2.27 15.48
C PRO A 199 14.61 1.67 14.75
N SER A 200 15.79 1.66 15.37
CA SER A 200 17.01 1.14 14.72
C SER A 200 16.90 -0.32 14.29
N TYR A 201 16.07 -1.12 14.97
CA TYR A 201 15.83 -2.53 14.66
C TYR A 201 14.79 -2.73 13.54
N ALA A 202 14.19 -1.66 13.01
CA ALA A 202 13.12 -1.73 12.00
C ALA A 202 13.53 -2.51 10.75
N PHE A 203 14.83 -2.55 10.47
CA PHE A 203 15.41 -3.22 9.32
C PHE A 203 16.27 -4.42 9.72
N ASP A 204 16.11 -4.97 10.92
CA ASP A 204 16.81 -6.19 11.35
C ASP A 204 16.35 -7.40 10.56
N TYR A 205 17.28 -8.30 10.22
CA TYR A 205 16.96 -9.57 9.58
C TYR A 205 16.26 -10.53 10.56
N LYS A 206 14.96 -10.74 10.36
CA LYS A 206 14.12 -11.64 11.15
C LYS A 206 13.24 -12.49 10.23
N PRO A 207 13.83 -13.41 9.44
CA PRO A 207 13.08 -14.22 8.51
C PRO A 207 12.05 -15.09 9.23
N HIS A 208 10.82 -15.08 8.73
CA HIS A 208 9.73 -15.92 9.20
C HIS A 208 8.77 -16.25 8.04
N CYS A 209 7.85 -17.18 8.27
CA CYS A 209 6.77 -17.44 7.33
C CYS A 209 5.80 -16.25 7.30
N LEU A 210 5.15 -16.02 6.15
CA LEU A 210 4.00 -15.10 6.10
C LEU A 210 2.90 -15.58 7.06
N THR A 211 2.40 -14.68 7.90
CA THR A 211 1.34 -14.94 8.88
C THR A 211 0.04 -14.21 8.54
N ARG A 212 -1.09 -14.86 8.83
CA ARG A 212 -2.43 -14.27 8.66
C ARG A 212 -3.40 -14.77 9.72
N SER A 213 -4.36 -13.93 10.07
CA SER A 213 -5.47 -14.27 10.96
C SER A 213 -6.77 -13.71 10.39
N LEU A 214 -7.35 -14.42 9.41
CA LEU A 214 -8.55 -13.93 8.72
C LEU A 214 -9.67 -13.66 9.74
N ASN A 215 -10.22 -12.46 9.67
CA ASN A 215 -11.16 -11.91 10.63
C ASN A 215 -12.47 -11.46 9.93
N PRO A 216 -13.47 -12.34 9.84
CA PRO A 216 -14.74 -12.01 9.17
C PRO A 216 -15.54 -10.95 9.92
N PHE A 217 -15.34 -10.78 11.24
CA PHE A 217 -16.04 -9.73 11.99
C PHE A 217 -15.56 -8.35 11.57
N ILE A 218 -14.24 -8.13 11.54
CA ILE A 218 -13.65 -6.84 11.12
C ILE A 218 -14.07 -6.54 9.68
N MET A 219 -13.97 -7.53 8.79
CA MET A 219 -14.40 -7.42 7.39
C MET A 219 -15.87 -6.95 7.27
N ALA A 220 -16.78 -7.60 8.01
CA ALA A 220 -18.20 -7.28 7.99
C ALA A 220 -18.54 -5.89 8.58
N VAL A 221 -17.70 -5.35 9.48
CA VAL A 221 -17.93 -4.06 10.12
C VAL A 221 -17.37 -2.91 9.28
N PHE A 222 -16.14 -3.04 8.79
CA PHE A 222 -15.40 -1.92 8.21
C PHE A 222 -15.35 -1.90 6.68
N ASN A 223 -15.74 -2.99 6.01
CA ASN A 223 -15.55 -3.12 4.56
C ASN A 223 -16.79 -3.66 3.83
N ASN A 224 -17.98 -3.49 4.43
CA ASN A 224 -19.25 -3.84 3.80
C ASN A 224 -19.74 -2.80 2.76
N ASP A 225 -20.85 -3.13 2.12
CA ASP A 225 -21.55 -2.31 1.14
C ASP A 225 -21.94 -0.92 1.68
N THR A 226 -22.45 -0.86 2.91
CA THR A 226 -22.80 0.41 3.57
C THR A 226 -21.58 1.32 3.73
N VAL A 227 -20.40 0.77 4.04
CA VAL A 227 -19.15 1.54 4.09
C VAL A 227 -18.72 2.01 2.70
N GLY A 228 -18.81 1.14 1.69
CA GLY A 228 -18.58 1.50 0.30
C GLY A 228 -19.46 2.67 -0.17
N ASP A 229 -20.75 2.62 0.15
CA ASP A 229 -21.71 3.68 -0.15
C ASP A 229 -21.36 4.99 0.57
N ARG A 230 -20.98 4.93 1.86
CA ARG A 230 -20.55 6.12 2.61
C ARG A 230 -19.32 6.78 1.99
N LEU A 231 -18.34 6.01 1.52
CA LEU A 231 -17.17 6.53 0.83
C LEU A 231 -17.55 7.24 -0.47
N LEU A 232 -18.39 6.61 -1.30
CA LEU A 232 -18.81 7.19 -2.57
C LEU A 232 -19.74 8.40 -2.40
N GLN A 233 -20.53 8.44 -1.33
CA GLN A 233 -21.47 9.54 -1.04
C GLN A 233 -20.84 10.69 -0.23
N ALA A 234 -19.59 10.57 0.23
CA ALA A 234 -18.89 11.62 0.96
C ALA A 234 -18.88 12.93 0.17
N LYS A 235 -19.26 14.05 0.81
CA LYS A 235 -19.44 15.33 0.11
C LYS A 235 -18.14 16.05 -0.20
N ASN A 236 -17.11 15.79 0.60
CA ASN A 236 -15.79 16.41 0.51
C ASN A 236 -14.73 15.42 1.00
N ILE A 237 -13.46 15.76 0.78
CA ILE A 237 -12.33 14.90 1.12
C ILE A 237 -12.23 14.62 2.63
N THR A 238 -12.63 15.56 3.49
CA THR A 238 -12.64 15.35 4.95
C THR A 238 -13.64 14.26 5.34
N GLU A 239 -14.86 14.28 4.78
CA GLU A 239 -15.84 13.21 5.00
C GLU A 239 -15.37 11.86 4.42
N PHE A 240 -14.71 11.87 3.26
CA PHE A 240 -14.16 10.67 2.65
C PHE A 240 -13.08 10.04 3.55
N LEU A 241 -12.09 10.83 3.98
CA LEU A 241 -10.99 10.36 4.82
C LEU A 241 -11.48 9.88 6.18
N ARG A 242 -12.53 10.48 6.76
CA ARG A 242 -13.15 9.96 8.00
C ARG A 242 -13.66 8.53 7.90
N VAL A 243 -14.06 8.09 6.71
CA VAL A 243 -14.54 6.71 6.48
C VAL A 243 -13.41 5.81 5.98
N MET A 244 -12.47 6.36 5.20
CA MET A 244 -11.35 5.62 4.64
C MET A 244 -10.27 5.32 5.70
N GLU A 245 -9.69 6.37 6.29
CA GLU A 245 -8.63 6.29 7.28
C GLU A 245 -8.67 7.58 8.13
N PRO A 246 -9.43 7.60 9.23
CA PRO A 246 -9.54 8.79 10.06
C PRO A 246 -8.23 9.10 10.80
N SER A 247 -7.88 10.38 10.87
CA SER A 247 -6.81 10.90 11.72
C SER A 247 -7.24 10.84 13.21
N GLY A 248 -7.19 9.66 13.82
CA GLY A 248 -7.58 9.41 15.21
C GLY A 248 -7.45 7.94 15.63
N PHE A 249 -7.48 7.67 16.94
CA PHE A 249 -7.25 6.33 17.51
C PHE A 249 -8.52 5.45 17.63
N ASP A 250 -9.71 6.03 17.46
CA ASP A 250 -10.96 5.39 17.87
C ASP A 250 -11.73 4.71 16.72
N ASP A 251 -11.31 4.91 15.48
CA ASP A 251 -11.93 4.30 14.31
C ASP A 251 -10.85 3.81 13.33
N MET A 252 -11.02 2.58 12.87
CA MET A 252 -10.08 1.89 11.99
C MET A 252 -10.27 2.30 10.53
N GLY A 253 -11.46 2.75 10.14
CA GLY A 253 -11.80 3.05 8.75
C GLY A 253 -11.74 1.84 7.82
N ALA A 254 -12.10 2.03 6.55
CA ALA A 254 -12.07 0.97 5.54
C ALA A 254 -10.64 0.51 5.18
N HIS A 255 -9.66 1.41 5.21
CA HIS A 255 -8.24 1.08 5.00
C HIS A 255 -7.73 0.18 6.11
N GLY A 256 -7.82 0.63 7.37
CA GLY A 256 -7.43 -0.19 8.51
C GLY A 256 -8.24 -1.49 8.58
N GLY A 257 -9.54 -1.46 8.28
CA GLY A 257 -10.42 -2.64 8.27
C GLY A 257 -9.94 -3.70 7.29
N GLY A 258 -9.54 -3.29 6.08
CA GLY A 258 -8.98 -4.20 5.09
C GLY A 258 -7.68 -4.84 5.57
N HIS A 259 -6.79 -4.07 6.19
CA HIS A 259 -5.56 -4.60 6.81
C HIS A 259 -5.83 -5.60 7.93
N HIS A 260 -6.65 -5.22 8.92
CA HIS A 260 -6.91 -6.02 10.11
C HIS A 260 -7.84 -7.22 9.84
N SER A 261 -8.60 -7.19 8.75
CA SER A 261 -9.38 -8.35 8.31
C SER A 261 -8.52 -9.51 7.82
N ILE A 262 -7.30 -9.24 7.35
CA ILE A 262 -6.32 -10.25 6.96
C ILE A 262 -5.50 -10.72 8.16
N GLY A 263 -5.16 -9.81 9.07
CA GLY A 263 -4.40 -10.09 10.28
C GLY A 263 -2.92 -10.42 10.01
N GLY A 264 -2.19 -10.90 11.03
CA GLY A 264 -0.80 -11.31 10.92
C GLY A 264 0.13 -10.18 10.44
N ASP A 265 0.88 -10.39 9.36
CA ASP A 265 1.79 -9.38 8.83
C ASP A 265 1.04 -8.23 8.14
N MET A 266 -0.11 -8.51 7.51
CA MET A 266 -0.91 -7.52 6.78
C MET A 266 -1.53 -6.44 7.68
N GLN A 267 -1.75 -6.72 8.96
CA GLN A 267 -2.28 -5.72 9.91
C GLN A 267 -1.19 -4.84 10.54
N ASN A 268 0.10 -5.18 10.38
CA ASN A 268 1.16 -4.37 10.96
C ASN A 268 1.40 -3.10 10.13
N LEU A 269 1.14 -1.95 10.73
CA LEU A 269 1.22 -0.63 10.09
C LEU A 269 2.53 -0.34 9.33
N PHE A 270 3.65 -0.92 9.74
CA PHE A 270 4.95 -0.67 9.11
C PHE A 270 5.28 -1.69 8.02
N ILE A 271 5.08 -2.98 8.30
CA ILE A 271 5.54 -4.08 7.45
C ILE A 271 4.43 -4.71 6.59
N SER A 272 3.22 -4.14 6.57
CA SER A 272 2.10 -4.69 5.81
C SER A 272 2.40 -5.01 4.33
N PRO A 273 3.30 -4.29 3.61
CA PRO A 273 3.66 -4.67 2.24
C PRO A 273 4.39 -6.01 2.09
N GLN A 274 4.81 -6.65 3.20
CA GLN A 274 5.34 -8.03 3.15
C GLN A 274 4.26 -9.03 2.73
N ASP A 275 2.99 -8.72 2.98
CA ASP A 275 1.86 -9.53 2.53
C ASP A 275 1.46 -9.14 1.10
N PRO A 276 1.41 -10.10 0.14
CA PRO A 276 0.96 -9.84 -1.23
C PRO A 276 -0.43 -9.19 -1.36
N MET A 277 -1.29 -9.30 -0.34
CA MET A 277 -2.60 -8.64 -0.29
C MET A 277 -2.51 -7.12 -0.26
N PHE A 278 -1.40 -6.55 0.22
CA PHE A 278 -1.22 -5.11 0.37
C PHE A 278 -1.54 -4.35 -0.91
N MET A 279 -0.98 -4.79 -2.03
CA MET A 279 -1.11 -4.09 -3.30
C MET A 279 -2.54 -4.15 -3.85
N LEU A 280 -3.23 -5.29 -3.71
CA LEU A 280 -4.63 -5.43 -4.11
C LEU A 280 -5.57 -4.62 -3.22
N HIS A 281 -5.24 -4.52 -1.92
CA HIS A 281 -5.96 -3.68 -0.98
C HIS A 281 -5.82 -2.21 -1.39
N HIS A 282 -4.60 -1.70 -1.55
CA HIS A 282 -4.40 -0.30 -1.95
C HIS A 282 -4.91 0.01 -3.36
N ALA A 283 -4.94 -0.96 -4.28
CA ALA A 283 -5.58 -0.79 -5.59
C ALA A 283 -7.10 -0.59 -5.49
N MET A 284 -7.78 -1.20 -4.51
CA MET A 284 -9.21 -0.97 -4.25
C MET A 284 -9.44 0.37 -3.54
N ILE A 285 -8.55 0.79 -2.63
CA ILE A 285 -8.58 2.16 -2.06
C ILE A 285 -8.50 3.19 -3.20
N ASP A 286 -7.52 3.01 -4.08
CA ASP A 286 -7.30 3.90 -5.21
C ASP A 286 -8.50 3.90 -6.19
N ARG A 287 -9.11 2.73 -6.42
CA ARG A 287 -10.34 2.60 -7.20
C ARG A 287 -11.48 3.43 -6.62
N ILE A 288 -11.78 3.27 -5.32
CA ILE A 288 -12.87 4.00 -4.66
C ILE A 288 -12.59 5.50 -4.71
N TRP A 289 -11.35 5.92 -4.42
CA TRP A 289 -10.97 7.32 -4.50
C TRP A 289 -11.13 7.89 -5.92
N GLY A 290 -10.66 7.16 -6.93
CA GLY A 290 -10.82 7.52 -8.34
C GLY A 290 -12.29 7.67 -8.76
N ILE A 291 -13.16 6.74 -8.36
CA ILE A 291 -14.61 6.85 -8.62
C ILE A 291 -15.18 8.10 -7.93
N TRP A 292 -14.84 8.32 -6.65
CA TRP A 292 -15.29 9.48 -5.89
C TRP A 292 -14.84 10.80 -6.54
N GLN A 293 -13.60 10.88 -7.02
CA GLN A 293 -13.07 12.05 -7.75
C GLN A 293 -13.84 12.30 -9.06
N GLN A 294 -14.21 11.25 -9.79
CA GLN A 294 -14.90 11.37 -11.09
C GLN A 294 -16.37 11.84 -10.97
N GLN A 295 -17.01 11.68 -9.81
CA GLN A 295 -18.40 12.11 -9.61
C GLN A 295 -18.57 13.64 -9.61
N ASP A 296 -17.54 14.40 -9.22
CA ASP A 296 -17.54 15.87 -9.24
C ASP A 296 -16.11 16.41 -9.43
N PRO A 297 -15.53 16.25 -10.64
CA PRO A 297 -14.12 16.57 -10.88
C PRO A 297 -13.70 18.00 -10.52
N PRO A 298 -14.50 19.05 -10.77
CA PRO A 298 -14.16 20.42 -10.39
C PRO A 298 -13.87 20.62 -8.90
N ASN A 299 -14.58 19.90 -8.03
CA ASN A 299 -14.43 20.04 -6.58
C ASN A 299 -13.61 18.91 -5.93
N ARG A 300 -13.54 17.74 -6.56
CA ARG A 300 -12.99 16.52 -5.94
C ARG A 300 -11.63 16.09 -6.47
N ARG A 301 -11.29 16.39 -7.73
CA ARG A 301 -10.04 15.90 -8.34
C ARG A 301 -8.82 16.31 -7.53
N ASN A 302 -8.76 17.56 -7.10
CA ASN A 302 -7.62 18.11 -6.35
C ASN A 302 -7.94 18.36 -4.87
N ALA A 303 -9.00 17.74 -4.33
CA ALA A 303 -9.37 17.90 -2.94
C ALA A 303 -8.35 17.22 -2.02
N LEU A 304 -7.84 17.97 -1.05
CA LEU A 304 -6.86 17.51 -0.06
C LEU A 304 -7.31 17.94 1.34
N ASN A 305 -6.96 17.16 2.35
CA ASN A 305 -7.18 17.49 3.76
C ASN A 305 -6.14 16.76 4.61
N GLY A 306 -5.57 17.46 5.59
CA GLY A 306 -4.56 16.93 6.49
C GLY A 306 -3.17 17.53 6.27
N THR A 307 -2.22 17.05 7.05
CA THR A 307 -0.83 17.50 7.12
C THR A 307 0.11 16.43 6.54
N THR A 308 1.41 16.71 6.53
CA THR A 308 2.44 15.76 6.09
C THR A 308 2.87 14.76 7.17
N ILE A 309 2.26 14.79 8.36
CA ILE A 309 2.68 13.99 9.53
C ILE A 309 1.47 13.23 10.06
N ILE A 310 1.69 11.97 10.45
CA ILE A 310 0.68 11.09 11.04
C ILE A 310 -0.07 11.78 12.20
N TYR A 311 -1.39 11.58 12.25
CA TYR A 311 -2.33 12.18 13.21
C TYR A 311 -2.56 13.69 13.09
N ASP A 312 -2.08 14.32 12.03
CA ASP A 312 -2.34 15.73 11.74
C ASP A 312 -2.04 16.70 12.89
N PRO A 313 -0.82 16.68 13.47
CA PRO A 313 -0.48 17.59 14.54
C PRO A 313 -0.55 19.06 14.05
N PRO A 314 -1.01 19.99 14.89
CA PRO A 314 -1.33 21.36 14.45
C PRO A 314 -0.12 22.18 13.98
N ASP A 315 1.09 21.74 14.29
CA ASP A 315 2.35 22.35 13.87
C ASP A 315 2.91 21.77 12.56
N ALA A 316 2.34 20.68 12.03
CA ALA A 316 2.79 20.10 10.78
C ALA A 316 2.32 20.91 9.56
N PRO A 317 3.12 20.95 8.48
CA PRO A 317 2.72 21.58 7.22
C PRO A 317 1.47 20.92 6.63
N LEU A 318 0.54 21.73 6.13
CA LEU A 318 -0.60 21.24 5.37
C LEU A 318 -0.15 20.64 4.02
N VAL A 319 -0.84 19.59 3.60
CA VAL A 319 -0.63 19.03 2.27
C VAL A 319 -1.24 19.95 1.22
N THR A 320 -0.48 20.21 0.17
CA THR A 320 -0.88 20.98 -1.00
C THR A 320 -0.51 20.20 -2.27
N LEU A 321 -0.98 20.66 -3.43
CA LEU A 321 -0.58 20.04 -4.71
C LEU A 321 0.93 20.18 -4.98
N ASP A 322 1.62 21.13 -4.35
CA ASP A 322 3.06 21.31 -4.47
C ASP A 322 3.88 20.52 -3.44
N THR A 323 3.22 19.87 -2.48
CA THR A 323 3.90 19.01 -1.49
C THR A 323 4.63 17.89 -2.22
N VAL A 324 5.92 17.74 -1.91
CA VAL A 324 6.80 16.73 -2.51
C VAL A 324 6.74 15.45 -1.70
N MET A 325 6.53 14.33 -2.38
CA MET A 325 6.55 12.97 -1.87
C MET A 325 7.85 12.29 -2.28
N GLU A 326 8.40 11.49 -1.38
CA GLU A 326 9.64 10.74 -1.56
C GLU A 326 9.36 9.23 -1.56
N PHE A 327 10.12 8.48 -2.36
CA PHE A 327 9.96 7.04 -2.56
C PHE A 327 11.28 6.27 -2.41
N GLY A 328 12.31 6.89 -1.83
CA GLY A 328 13.61 6.26 -1.58
C GLY A 328 14.27 5.74 -2.86
N VAL A 329 14.63 4.46 -2.88
CA VAL A 329 15.24 3.81 -4.05
C VAL A 329 14.23 3.33 -5.09
N LEU A 330 12.93 3.42 -4.80
CA LEU A 330 11.89 2.91 -5.70
C LEU A 330 11.62 3.85 -6.86
N ASP A 331 11.62 5.16 -6.60
CA ASP A 331 11.46 6.19 -7.61
C ASP A 331 11.99 7.55 -7.11
N SER A 332 12.18 8.44 -8.07
CA SER A 332 12.34 9.88 -7.88
C SER A 332 11.14 10.54 -7.20
N THR A 333 11.36 11.73 -6.65
CA THR A 333 10.32 12.50 -5.95
C THR A 333 9.19 12.91 -6.90
N ARG A 334 7.97 13.01 -6.36
CA ARG A 334 6.77 13.49 -7.08
C ARG A 334 6.02 14.53 -6.27
N LYS A 335 5.42 15.52 -6.93
CA LYS A 335 4.45 16.41 -6.30
C LYS A 335 3.10 15.72 -6.19
N VAL A 336 2.35 16.03 -5.13
CA VAL A 336 0.97 15.55 -4.97
C VAL A 336 0.11 15.86 -6.20
N GLY A 337 0.24 17.06 -6.78
CA GLY A 337 -0.50 17.46 -7.98
C GLY A 337 -0.26 16.59 -9.22
N GLU A 338 0.87 15.88 -9.28
CA GLU A 338 1.21 14.99 -10.40
C GLU A 338 0.44 13.66 -10.32
N VAL A 339 -0.03 13.27 -9.14
CA VAL A 339 -0.60 11.94 -8.87
C VAL A 339 -2.12 11.97 -8.66
N MET A 340 -2.74 13.16 -8.74
CA MET A 340 -4.17 13.31 -8.42
C MET A 340 -5.12 12.64 -9.41
N HIS A 341 -4.65 12.21 -10.59
CA HIS A 341 -5.50 11.59 -11.60
C HIS A 341 -4.81 10.40 -12.28
N PRO A 342 -5.46 9.22 -12.37
CA PRO A 342 -4.84 7.99 -12.89
C PRO A 342 -4.61 7.99 -14.42
N MET A 343 -4.93 9.08 -15.10
CA MET A 343 -4.79 9.23 -16.56
C MET A 343 -4.02 10.51 -16.94
N ASP A 344 -3.39 11.17 -15.98
CA ASP A 344 -2.55 12.35 -16.21
C ASP A 344 -1.07 11.99 -16.00
N TYR A 345 -0.14 12.81 -16.52
CA TYR A 345 1.31 12.60 -16.40
C TYR A 345 1.79 11.24 -16.93
N GLU A 346 2.45 10.44 -16.10
CA GLU A 346 2.95 9.11 -16.46
C GLU A 346 1.90 8.01 -16.28
N TYR A 347 0.79 8.31 -15.59
CA TYR A 347 -0.30 7.38 -15.36
C TYR A 347 -1.18 7.27 -16.60
N CYS A 348 -1.65 6.05 -16.88
CA CYS A 348 -2.58 5.78 -17.96
C CYS A 348 -3.35 4.50 -17.66
N TYR A 349 -4.14 4.50 -16.59
CA TYR A 349 -4.90 3.34 -16.17
C TYR A 349 -6.33 3.67 -15.71
N GLY A 350 -7.22 2.69 -15.86
CA GLY A 350 -8.58 2.70 -15.35
C GLY A 350 -8.90 1.47 -14.51
N TYR A 351 -10.15 1.39 -14.07
CA TYR A 351 -10.71 0.27 -13.30
C TYR A 351 -11.97 -0.25 -13.97
N THR A 352 -12.25 -1.54 -13.79
CA THR A 352 -13.55 -2.16 -14.12
C THR A 352 -14.63 -1.88 -13.08
#